data_AF-A0AAE1NI68-F1
#
_entry.id   AF-A0AAE1NI68-F1
#
_cell.length_a   1.000
_cell.length_b   1.000
_cell.length_c   1.000
_cell.angle_alpha   90.00
_cell.angle_beta   90.00
_cell.angle_gamma   90.00
#
_symmetry.space_group_name_H-M   'P 1'
#
loop_
_entity.id
_entity.type
_entity.pdbx_description
1 polymer ?
#
loop_
_entity_poly.entity_id
_entity_poly.type
_entity_poly.pdbx_seq_one_letter_code
_entity_poly.pdbx_strand_id
1 'polypeptide(L)'
;MMLRQTRGRPCGNGRRELSRDPVVEEGTSSYIDDILVDEDIVKVNYVEQHLARYDLATKTPERVADGARVLGLRVWEQDGKLYWKRDNNVGEVPNRLTRRLVFSYCGKLLDHFPVYGWLRVAVVFVKRRVNYLTLS
;
A
#
# COMPACT_ATOMS: atom_id res chain seq x y z
N MET A 1 13.93 5.27 3.77
CA MET A 1 13.78 4.29 2.67
C MET A 1 12.47 3.51 2.80
N MET A 2 11.98 2.93 1.71
CA MET A 2 10.87 1.97 1.71
C MET A 2 11.36 0.62 1.24
N LEU A 3 11.10 -0.42 2.03
CA LEU A 3 11.29 -1.82 1.69
C LEU A 3 9.94 -2.47 1.43
N ARG A 4 9.92 -3.43 0.50
CA ARG A 4 8.76 -4.29 0.25
C ARG A 4 9.16 -5.75 0.45
N GLN A 5 8.49 -6.43 1.36
CA GLN A 5 8.67 -7.86 1.55
C GLN A 5 8.04 -8.61 0.36
N THR A 6 8.78 -9.54 -0.23
CA THR A 6 8.25 -10.48 -1.21
C THR A 6 7.59 -11.64 -0.47
N ARG A 7 6.37 -12.01 -0.86
CA ARG A 7 5.67 -13.16 -0.25
C ARG A 7 6.32 -14.48 -0.69
N GLY A 8 7.44 -14.82 -0.07
CA GLY A 8 8.06 -16.14 -0.11
C GLY A 8 7.77 -16.89 1.19
N ARG A 9 6.95 -17.94 1.09
CA ARG A 9 6.49 -18.86 2.17
C ARG A 9 5.66 -18.23 3.32
N PRO A 10 4.75 -19.00 3.96
CA PRO A 10 3.70 -18.44 4.83
C PRO A 10 4.12 -18.17 6.29
N CYS A 11 5.41 -18.13 6.64
CA CYS A 11 5.80 -18.43 8.03
C CYS A 11 6.22 -17.23 8.91
N GLY A 12 6.35 -16.02 8.38
CA GLY A 12 6.84 -14.86 9.17
C GLY A 12 5.93 -13.65 9.06
N ASN A 13 5.44 -13.15 10.20
CA ASN A 13 4.75 -11.87 10.26
C ASN A 13 5.84 -10.80 10.33
N GLY A 14 6.09 -10.04 9.25
CA GLY A 14 7.25 -9.12 9.15
C GLY A 14 7.42 -8.22 10.38
N ARG A 15 6.32 -7.77 10.98
CA ARG A 15 6.32 -7.00 12.24
C ARG A 15 6.95 -7.71 13.43
N ARG A 16 6.71 -9.02 13.60
CA ARG A 16 7.26 -9.81 14.72
C ARG A 16 8.77 -9.95 14.62
N GLU A 17 9.30 -10.01 13.40
CA GLU A 17 10.74 -10.20 13.22
C GLU A 17 11.48 -8.87 13.31
N LEU A 18 10.86 -7.76 12.89
CA LEU A 18 11.36 -6.41 13.15
C LEU A 18 11.51 -6.12 14.66
N SER A 19 10.56 -6.57 15.50
CA SER A 19 10.60 -6.39 16.96
C SER A 19 11.62 -7.27 17.70
N ARG A 20 12.44 -8.07 17.00
CA ARG A 20 13.50 -8.89 17.62
C ARG A 20 14.82 -8.15 17.80
N ASP A 21 14.98 -7.02 17.12
CA ASP A 21 16.12 -6.12 17.29
C ASP A 21 15.58 -4.74 17.68
N PRO A 22 15.90 -4.21 18.88
CA PRO A 22 15.37 -2.93 19.37
C PRO A 22 15.65 -1.76 18.42
N VAL A 23 16.81 -1.74 17.76
CA VAL A 23 17.19 -0.67 16.83
C VAL A 23 16.39 -0.75 15.54
N VAL A 24 16.10 -1.97 15.09
CA VAL A 24 15.22 -2.19 13.92
C VAL A 24 13.78 -1.87 14.28
N GLU A 25 13.31 -2.22 15.47
CA GLU A 25 11.95 -1.89 15.93
C GLU A 25 11.73 -0.38 16.00
N GLU A 26 12.70 0.35 16.53
CA GLU A 26 12.65 1.81 16.63
C GLU A 26 12.74 2.49 15.25
N GLY A 27 13.65 2.03 14.41
CA GLY A 27 13.91 2.62 13.09
C GLY A 27 12.98 2.17 11.97
N THR A 28 11.97 1.33 12.24
CA THR A 28 11.08 0.81 11.20
C THR A 28 9.60 0.90 11.55
N SER A 29 8.76 1.04 10.52
CA SER A 29 7.31 0.94 10.63
C SER A 29 6.76 0.04 9.53
N SER A 30 6.03 -1.01 9.91
CA SER A 30 5.53 -2.01 8.96
C SER A 30 4.01 -1.94 8.78
N TYR A 31 3.55 -2.12 7.55
CA TYR A 31 2.14 -2.35 7.20
C TYR A 31 2.02 -3.44 6.14
N ILE A 32 1.40 -4.58 6.51
CA ILE A 32 1.28 -5.78 5.68
C ILE A 32 2.64 -6.20 5.10
N ASP A 33 2.90 -5.92 3.82
CA ASP A 33 4.14 -6.28 3.11
C ASP A 33 5.09 -5.07 2.94
N ASP A 34 4.65 -3.86 3.29
CA ASP A 34 5.42 -2.61 3.14
C ASP A 34 6.11 -2.25 4.46
N ILE A 35 7.41 -1.93 4.43
CA ILE A 35 8.22 -1.53 5.59
C ILE A 35 8.86 -0.16 5.31
N LEU A 36 8.53 0.84 6.12
CA LEU A 36 9.21 2.12 6.13
C LEU A 36 10.45 2.02 7.03
N VAL A 37 11.58 2.52 6.55
CA VAL A 37 12.85 2.55 7.27
C VAL A 37 13.30 3.99 7.43
N ASP A 38 13.53 4.40 8.66
CA ASP A 38 14.17 5.67 9.00
C ASP A 38 15.70 5.49 9.00
N GLU A 39 16.37 6.06 8.01
CA GLU A 39 17.82 5.90 7.82
C GLU A 39 18.68 6.77 8.74
N ASP A 40 18.05 7.66 9.51
CA ASP A 40 18.70 8.41 10.59
C ASP A 40 18.86 7.54 11.84
N ILE A 41 18.00 6.53 12.01
CA ILE A 41 18.03 5.57 13.13
C ILE A 41 18.74 4.27 12.71
N VAL A 42 18.33 3.67 11.59
CA VAL A 42 18.83 2.36 11.15
C VAL A 42 19.06 2.33 9.64
N LYS A 43 20.23 1.85 9.20
CA LYS A 43 20.54 1.75 7.77
C LYS A 43 19.70 0.68 7.10
N VAL A 44 19.22 0.96 5.89
CA VAL A 44 18.35 0.04 5.15
C VAL A 44 19.01 -1.33 4.92
N ASN A 45 20.31 -1.36 4.63
CA ASN A 45 21.07 -2.60 4.46
C ASN A 45 21.10 -3.46 5.74
N TYR A 46 21.08 -2.83 6.92
CA TYR A 46 21.03 -3.54 8.19
C TYR A 46 19.67 -4.22 8.37
N VAL A 47 18.57 -3.52 8.02
CA VAL A 47 17.21 -4.07 8.03
C VAL A 47 17.08 -5.22 7.03
N GLU A 48 17.64 -5.10 5.82
CA GLU A 48 17.64 -6.20 4.83
C GLU A 48 18.38 -7.44 5.34
N GLN A 49 19.57 -7.27 5.93
CA GLN A 49 20.32 -8.37 6.53
C GLN A 49 19.57 -9.00 7.69
N HIS A 50 18.92 -8.19 8.54
CA HIS A 50 18.10 -8.67 9.64
C HIS A 50 16.93 -9.52 9.14
N LEU A 51 16.20 -9.05 8.13
CA LEU A 51 15.08 -9.78 7.52
C LEU A 51 15.56 -11.08 6.83
N ALA A 52 16.71 -11.05 6.17
CA ALA A 52 17.30 -12.22 5.51
C ALA A 52 17.63 -13.36 6.50
N ARG A 53 17.98 -13.04 7.76
CA ARG A 53 18.20 -14.06 8.82
C ARG A 53 16.94 -14.87 9.15
N TYR A 54 15.76 -14.34 8.82
CA TYR A 54 14.48 -14.99 9.03
C TYR A 54 13.85 -15.47 7.71
N ASP A 55 14.66 -15.65 6.67
CA ASP A 55 14.23 -16.05 5.33
C ASP A 55 13.19 -15.10 4.68
N LEU A 56 13.16 -13.83 5.12
CA LEU A 56 12.27 -12.82 4.58
C LEU A 56 12.99 -12.05 3.46
N ALA A 57 12.63 -12.36 2.21
CA ALA A 57 13.19 -11.69 1.05
C ALA A 57 12.54 -10.32 0.81
N THR A 58 13.36 -9.28 0.61
CA THR A 58 12.93 -7.92 0.28
C THR A 58 13.18 -7.61 -1.20
N LYS A 59 12.33 -6.73 -1.77
CA LYS A 59 12.65 -6.03 -3.02
C LYS A 59 13.68 -4.94 -2.75
N THR A 60 14.31 -4.48 -3.83
CA THR A 60 15.21 -3.33 -3.81
C THR A 60 14.55 -2.15 -3.07
N PRO A 61 15.25 -1.53 -2.11
CA PRO A 61 14.72 -0.39 -1.40
C PRO A 61 14.46 0.80 -2.32
N GLU A 62 13.33 1.47 -2.12
CA GLU A 62 12.95 2.67 -2.85
C GLU A 62 13.00 3.89 -1.92
N ARG A 63 13.59 5.00 -2.37
CA ARG A 63 13.54 6.26 -1.61
C ARG A 63 12.15 6.87 -1.73
N VAL A 64 11.50 7.12 -0.59
CA VAL A 64 10.16 7.71 -0.54
C VAL A 64 10.12 9.10 -1.19
N ALA A 65 11.20 9.88 -1.04
CA ALA A 65 11.34 11.20 -1.67
C ALA A 65 11.30 11.14 -3.22
N ASP A 66 11.74 10.04 -3.83
CA ASP A 66 11.92 9.92 -5.28
C ASP A 66 10.65 9.44 -6.01
N GLY A 67 9.49 9.38 -5.34
CA GLY A 67 8.24 8.94 -5.97
C GLY A 67 7.86 7.49 -5.68
N ALA A 68 8.29 6.92 -4.55
CA ALA A 68 8.00 5.53 -4.19
C ALA A 68 6.50 5.29 -4.00
N ARG A 69 6.08 4.06 -4.30
CA ARG A 69 4.71 3.62 -4.05
C ARG A 69 4.60 3.09 -2.61
N VAL A 70 3.96 3.81 -1.71
CA VAL A 70 3.75 3.41 -0.30
C VAL A 70 2.26 3.21 -0.08
N LEU A 71 1.80 2.00 0.28
CA LEU A 71 0.38 1.75 0.53
C LEU A 71 -0.52 2.26 -0.62
N GLY A 72 -0.05 2.08 -1.86
CA GLY A 72 -0.66 2.55 -3.12
C GLY A 72 -0.99 4.04 -3.20
N LEU A 73 -0.37 4.83 -2.34
CA LEU A 73 -0.01 6.19 -2.66
C LEU A 73 1.29 6.21 -3.42
N ARG A 74 1.40 7.14 -4.35
CA ARG A 74 2.68 7.65 -4.78
C ARG A 74 3.04 8.79 -3.86
N VAL A 75 4.15 8.66 -3.14
CA VAL A 75 4.68 9.68 -2.23
C VAL A 75 5.95 10.22 -2.88
N TRP A 76 6.15 11.53 -2.85
CA TRP A 76 7.36 12.18 -3.36
C TRP A 76 7.67 13.43 -2.53
N GLU A 77 8.91 13.89 -2.61
CA GLU A 77 9.32 15.16 -2.03
C GLU A 77 9.26 16.27 -3.08
N GLN A 78 8.76 17.43 -2.68
CA GLN A 78 8.83 18.66 -3.46
C GLN A 78 9.02 19.83 -2.47
N ASP A 79 10.02 20.68 -2.72
CA ASP A 79 10.33 21.85 -1.89
C ASP A 79 10.49 21.55 -0.38
N GLY A 80 11.14 20.42 -0.04
CA GLY A 80 11.35 19.98 1.35
C GLY A 80 10.09 19.45 2.05
N LYS A 81 8.99 19.25 1.31
CA LYS A 81 7.73 18.70 1.83
C LYS A 81 7.38 17.42 1.12
N LEU A 82 6.86 16.45 1.88
CA LEU A 82 6.32 15.22 1.32
C LEU A 82 4.90 15.44 0.82
N TYR A 83 4.68 15.15 -0.46
CA TYR A 83 3.40 15.12 -1.11
C TYR A 83 3.00 13.70 -1.40
N TRP A 84 1.69 13.46 -1.47
CA TRP A 84 1.16 12.16 -1.85
C TRP A 84 -0.04 12.31 -2.78
N LYS A 85 -0.19 11.33 -3.65
CA LYS A 85 -1.38 11.14 -4.48
C LYS A 85 -1.68 9.68 -4.60
N ARG A 86 -2.93 9.38 -4.92
CA ARG A 86 -3.34 8.04 -5.28
C ARG A 86 -2.52 7.56 -6.49
N ASP A 87 -1.94 6.36 -6.39
CA ASP A 87 -1.13 5.81 -7.49
C ASP A 87 -2.02 5.30 -8.64
N ASN A 88 -3.25 4.85 -8.35
CA ASN A 88 -4.18 4.42 -9.38
C ASN A 88 -5.02 5.58 -9.97
N ASN A 89 -5.02 5.69 -11.29
CA ASN A 89 -5.88 6.63 -12.01
C ASN A 89 -7.29 6.04 -12.16
N VAL A 90 -8.27 6.73 -11.57
CA VAL A 90 -9.68 6.32 -11.65
C VAL A 90 -10.27 6.67 -13.02
N GLY A 91 -9.72 7.67 -13.71
CA GLY A 91 -10.19 8.20 -14.99
C GLY A 91 -11.49 8.99 -14.85
N GLU A 92 -11.93 9.62 -15.93
CA GLU A 92 -13.26 10.24 -15.99
C GLU A 92 -14.36 9.17 -16.10
N VAL A 93 -15.55 9.51 -15.60
CA VAL A 93 -16.72 8.66 -15.68
C VAL A 93 -17.25 8.71 -17.13
N PRO A 94 -17.32 7.58 -17.86
CA PRO A 94 -17.85 7.59 -19.22
C PRO A 94 -19.33 7.96 -19.26
N ASN A 95 -19.76 8.66 -20.32
CA ASN A 95 -21.17 9.06 -20.53
C ASN A 95 -22.15 7.88 -20.59
N ARG A 96 -21.68 6.67 -20.89
CA ARG A 96 -22.47 5.43 -20.85
C ARG A 96 -21.88 4.48 -19.82
N LEU A 97 -22.63 4.24 -18.75
CA LEU A 97 -22.25 3.35 -17.67
C LEU A 97 -22.82 1.95 -17.89
N THR A 98 -21.93 0.97 -18.05
CA THR A 98 -22.30 -0.45 -17.97
C THR A 98 -22.07 -0.98 -16.56
N ARG A 99 -22.73 -2.09 -16.20
CA ARG A 99 -22.47 -2.78 -14.91
C ARG A 99 -20.98 -3.04 -14.70
N ARG A 100 -20.29 -3.53 -15.72
CA ARG A 100 -18.84 -3.81 -15.66
C ARG A 100 -18.03 -2.55 -15.39
N LEU A 101 -18.36 -1.43 -16.05
CA LEU A 101 -17.69 -0.15 -15.84
C LEU A 101 -17.90 0.38 -14.44
N VAL A 102 -19.13 0.33 -13.91
CA VAL A 102 -19.41 0.76 -12.53
C VAL A 102 -18.64 -0.09 -11.54
N PHE A 103 -18.64 -1.41 -11.70
CA PHE A 103 -17.89 -2.30 -10.81
C PHE A 103 -16.38 -2.06 -10.86
N SER A 104 -15.83 -1.82 -12.05
CA SER A 104 -14.43 -1.45 -12.25
C SER A 104 -14.11 -0.11 -11.57
N TYR A 105 -14.92 0.91 -11.78
CA TYR A 105 -14.73 2.25 -11.21
C TYR A 105 -14.79 2.21 -9.68
N CYS A 106 -15.80 1.54 -9.13
CA CYS A 106 -15.91 1.27 -7.71
C CYS A 106 -14.75 0.44 -7.15
N GLY A 107 -14.22 -0.51 -7.93
CA GLY A 107 -12.99 -1.24 -7.58
C GLY A 107 -11.81 -0.29 -7.45
N LYS A 108 -11.55 0.51 -8.49
CA LYS A 108 -10.48 1.52 -8.50
C LYS A 108 -10.63 2.53 -7.36
N LEU A 109 -11.85 2.93 -7.01
CA LEU A 109 -12.10 3.85 -5.89
C LEU A 109 -11.72 3.27 -4.53
N LEU A 110 -11.91 1.95 -4.34
CA LEU A 110 -11.66 1.25 -3.08
C LEU A 110 -10.32 0.52 -3.03
N ASP A 111 -9.60 0.42 -4.15
CA ASP A 111 -8.48 -0.50 -4.37
C ASP A 111 -7.36 -0.38 -3.33
N HIS A 112 -7.24 0.76 -2.64
CA HIS A 112 -5.98 1.03 -1.96
C HIS A 112 -6.02 1.74 -0.61
N PHE A 113 -7.09 1.64 0.18
CA PHE A 113 -7.00 1.98 1.61
C PHE A 113 -7.99 1.21 2.50
N PRO A 114 -7.59 0.77 3.70
CA PRO A 114 -8.53 0.40 4.76
C PRO A 114 -9.32 1.60 5.31
N VAL A 115 -8.94 2.83 4.93
CA VAL A 115 -9.41 4.10 5.53
C VAL A 115 -10.69 4.64 4.88
N TYR A 116 -11.25 3.96 3.89
CA TYR A 116 -12.50 4.40 3.26
C TYR A 116 -13.71 4.00 4.11
N GLY A 117 -13.94 4.69 5.23
CA GLY A 117 -15.07 4.47 6.13
C GLY A 117 -16.42 4.45 5.40
N TRP A 118 -17.03 5.61 5.18
CA TRP A 118 -18.35 5.68 4.53
C TRP A 118 -18.31 5.41 3.03
N LEU A 119 -17.18 5.68 2.36
CA LEU A 119 -17.02 5.43 0.92
C LEU A 119 -17.16 3.93 0.59
N ARG A 120 -16.69 3.02 1.43
CA ARG A 120 -16.87 1.57 1.22
C ARG A 120 -18.36 1.20 1.26
N VAL A 121 -19.11 1.77 2.19
CA VAL A 121 -20.56 1.58 2.30
C VAL A 121 -21.28 2.13 1.06
N ALA A 122 -20.95 3.35 0.64
CA ALA A 122 -21.52 3.98 -0.55
C ALA A 122 -21.25 3.16 -1.82
N VAL A 123 -20.02 2.67 -2.01
CA VAL A 123 -19.65 1.83 -3.16
C VAL A 123 -20.41 0.50 -3.14
N VAL A 124 -20.56 -0.15 -1.98
CA VAL A 124 -21.34 -1.38 -1.86
C VAL A 124 -22.81 -1.15 -2.22
N PHE A 125 -23.39 -0.04 -1.75
CA PHE A 125 -24.76 0.35 -2.10
C PHE A 125 -24.92 0.53 -3.62
N VAL A 126 -24.02 1.28 -4.27
CA VAL A 126 -24.04 1.49 -5.73
C VAL A 126 -23.93 0.16 -6.48
N LYS A 127 -22.97 -0.70 -6.10
CA LYS A 127 -22.82 -2.04 -6.72
C LYS A 127 -24.09 -2.87 -6.61
N ARG A 128 -24.74 -2.87 -5.44
CA ARG A 128 -26.02 -3.57 -5.22
C ARG A 128 -27.13 -3.00 -6.08
N ARG A 129 -27.24 -1.67 -6.18
CA ARG A 129 -28.27 -1.01 -6.98
C ARG A 129 -28.11 -1.32 -8.48
N VAL A 130 -26.88 -1.27 -9.00
CA VAL A 130 -26.60 -1.60 -10.39
C VAL A 130 -26.89 -3.08 -10.68
N ASN A 131 -26.56 -3.99 -9.76
CA ASN A 131 -26.93 -5.39 -9.92
C ASN A 131 -28.45 -5.58 -10.02
N TYR A 132 -29.22 -4.91 -9.17
CA TYR A 132 -30.68 -4.95 -9.21
C TYR A 132 -31.23 -4.47 -10.56
N LEU A 133 -30.75 -3.32 -11.06
CA LEU A 133 -31.20 -2.71 -12.33
C LEU A 133 -30.76 -3.47 -13.59
N THR A 134 -29.86 -4.44 -13.48
CA THR A 134 -29.35 -5.23 -14.62
C THR A 134 -29.76 -6.70 -14.58
N LEU A 135 -30.53 -7.09 -13.55
CA LEU A 135 -31.15 -8.41 -13.42
C LEU A 135 -32.67 -8.35 -13.71
N SER A 136 -33.21 -7.17 -14.02
CA SER A 136 -34.56 -6.92 -14.57
C SER A 136 -34.49 -6.80 -16.08
#